data_AF-A0A7J0FI01-F1
#
_entry.id   AF-A0A7J0FI01-F1
#
_cell.length_a   1.000
_cell.length_b   1.000
_cell.length_c   1.000
_cell.angle_alpha   90.00
_cell.angle_beta   90.00
_cell.angle_gamma   90.00
#
_symmetry.space_group_name_H-M   'P 1'
#
loop_
_entity.id
_entity.type
_entity.pdbx_description
1 polymer ?
#
loop_
_entity_poly.entity_id
_entity_poly.type
_entity_poly.pdbx_seq_one_letter_code
_entity_poly.pdbx_strand_id
1 'polypeptide(L)'
;MYWLCCVIAIGPEKILTLLPINTNAEDLTCSNVWLIPILRNYVVESSLGFFMEHIVPLAESFQRSSSEVKKSVIRGSLQAYAHGCWGLLPAFCRHPTDTYQKFGTLAKLLITFLTKDSFMLENIAIALQELVKQNKIVLGLNEDAGEFAAPAKTSEINDSSREFESRTPYSKKIASKNIKVLATCSMELLQALIDVFFVSPPGKRQFLKDAIGCLASITDSAVIKRMFILSLERCQLTNDLPEFGKQGSQNNALADQEQGNITSSERDAKRVGRWLFYGVSCQIKGQQVGEGIGVD
;
A
#
# COMPACT_ATOMS: atom_id res chain seq x y z
N MET A 1 -27.57 0.01 -12.51
CA MET A 1 -26.74 0.09 -13.74
C MET A 1 -26.34 1.53 -14.07
N TYR A 2 -27.27 2.49 -14.12
CA TYR A 2 -26.99 3.89 -14.51
C TYR A 2 -25.92 4.63 -13.67
N TRP A 3 -25.91 4.46 -12.35
CA TRP A 3 -24.94 5.13 -11.48
C TRP A 3 -23.50 4.60 -11.63
N LEU A 4 -23.35 3.35 -12.08
CA LEU A 4 -22.03 2.73 -12.30
C LEU A 4 -21.31 3.40 -13.48
N CYS A 5 -22.02 3.51 -14.60
CA CYS A 5 -21.52 4.17 -15.81
C CYS A 5 -21.20 5.65 -15.54
N CYS A 6 -21.97 6.33 -14.68
CA CYS A 6 -21.68 7.71 -14.30
C CYS A 6 -20.34 7.83 -13.57
N VAL A 7 -20.04 6.96 -12.58
CA VAL A 7 -18.77 7.04 -11.83
C VAL A 7 -17.57 6.86 -12.76
N ILE A 8 -17.67 5.93 -13.70
CA ILE A 8 -16.61 5.67 -14.68
C ILE A 8 -16.48 6.84 -15.69
N ALA A 9 -17.60 7.36 -16.19
CA ALA A 9 -17.58 8.38 -17.25
C ALA A 9 -17.32 9.81 -16.75
N ILE A 10 -17.82 10.14 -15.55
CA ILE A 10 -17.79 11.51 -15.00
C ILE A 10 -16.71 11.66 -13.93
N GLY A 11 -16.39 10.59 -13.20
CA GLY A 11 -15.43 10.57 -12.11
C GLY A 11 -16.07 10.89 -10.74
N PRO A 12 -15.44 10.42 -9.64
CA PRO A 12 -15.99 10.57 -8.29
C PRO A 12 -16.12 12.03 -7.85
N GLU A 13 -15.20 12.89 -8.27
CA GLU A 13 -15.11 14.29 -7.84
C GLU A 13 -16.36 15.08 -8.25
N LYS A 14 -16.73 14.97 -9.52
CA LYS A 14 -17.92 15.60 -10.10
C LYS A 14 -19.21 15.00 -9.53
N ILE A 15 -19.27 13.68 -9.33
CA ILE A 15 -20.45 13.04 -8.75
C ILE A 15 -20.67 13.49 -7.31
N LEU A 16 -19.63 13.55 -6.50
CA LEU A 16 -19.75 14.00 -5.12
C LEU A 16 -20.02 15.50 -5.02
N THR A 17 -19.68 16.28 -6.05
CA THR A 17 -20.09 17.68 -6.17
C THR A 17 -21.59 17.81 -6.47
N LEU A 18 -22.14 16.96 -7.34
CA LEU A 18 -23.57 16.98 -7.71
C LEU A 18 -24.46 16.30 -6.66
N LEU A 19 -23.94 15.26 -6.01
CA LEU A 19 -24.62 14.43 -5.02
C LEU A 19 -23.73 14.28 -3.79
N PRO A 20 -23.60 15.34 -2.97
CA PRO A 20 -22.82 15.27 -1.76
C PRO A 20 -23.41 14.24 -0.80
N ILE A 21 -22.53 13.50 -0.15
CA ILE A 21 -22.87 12.68 1.02
C ILE A 21 -22.87 13.63 2.21
N ASN A 22 -24.03 13.82 2.84
CA ASN A 22 -24.17 14.75 3.96
C ASN A 22 -24.90 14.11 5.13
N THR A 23 -24.63 14.64 6.33
CA THR A 23 -25.31 14.26 7.57
C THR A 23 -26.20 15.43 7.99
N ASN A 24 -27.49 15.17 8.15
CA ASN A 24 -28.43 16.13 8.71
C ASN A 24 -28.35 16.05 10.24
N ALA A 25 -27.93 17.13 10.89
CA ALA A 25 -27.75 17.17 12.34
C ALA A 25 -29.08 17.08 13.11
N GLU A 26 -30.17 17.58 12.52
CA GLU A 26 -31.50 17.63 13.15
C GLU A 26 -32.15 16.23 13.24
N ASP A 27 -32.13 15.48 12.14
CA ASP A 27 -32.78 14.17 12.06
C ASP A 27 -31.81 12.98 12.18
N LEU A 28 -30.50 13.25 12.30
CA LEU A 28 -29.42 12.25 12.28
C LEU A 28 -29.45 11.35 11.03
N THR A 29 -30.09 11.82 9.95
CA THR A 29 -30.19 11.11 8.67
C THR A 29 -28.99 11.41 7.79
N CYS A 30 -28.54 10.40 7.04
CA CYS A 30 -27.42 10.54 6.14
C CYS A 30 -27.90 10.39 4.69
N SER A 31 -27.66 11.41 3.88
CA SER A 31 -28.04 11.44 2.47
C SER A 31 -26.96 10.80 1.61
N ASN A 32 -27.36 10.11 0.55
CA ASN A 32 -26.48 9.55 -0.48
C ASN A 32 -25.39 8.57 -0.01
N VAL A 33 -25.49 8.01 1.21
CA VAL A 33 -24.53 7.01 1.74
C VAL A 33 -24.44 5.73 0.90
N TRP A 34 -25.47 5.46 0.09
CA TRP A 34 -25.47 4.38 -0.91
C TRP A 34 -24.38 4.54 -1.99
N LEU A 35 -23.81 5.75 -2.15
CA LEU A 35 -22.68 5.98 -3.05
C LEU A 35 -21.38 5.35 -2.56
N ILE A 36 -21.17 5.20 -1.24
CA ILE A 36 -19.92 4.66 -0.68
C ILE A 36 -19.54 3.29 -1.29
N PRO A 37 -20.40 2.25 -1.27
CA PRO A 37 -20.05 0.96 -1.89
C PRO A 37 -19.84 1.04 -3.41
N ILE A 38 -20.49 2.00 -4.09
CA ILE A 38 -20.29 2.20 -5.53
C ILE A 38 -18.91 2.82 -5.77
N LEU A 39 -18.57 3.90 -5.05
CA LEU A 39 -17.27 4.55 -5.17
C LEU A 39 -16.13 3.56 -4.88
N ARG A 40 -16.28 2.69 -3.88
CA ARG A 40 -15.30 1.65 -3.55
C ARG A 40 -14.95 0.76 -4.75
N ASN A 41 -15.94 0.42 -5.56
CA ASN A 41 -15.75 -0.52 -6.66
C ASN A 41 -15.33 0.18 -7.95
N TYR A 42 -15.83 1.39 -8.23
CA TYR A 42 -15.76 2.00 -9.56
C TYR A 42 -14.86 3.23 -9.65
N VAL A 43 -14.31 3.73 -8.55
CA VAL A 43 -13.31 4.80 -8.61
C VAL A 43 -12.02 4.27 -9.25
N VAL A 44 -11.58 4.98 -10.29
CA VAL A 44 -10.30 4.86 -10.99
C VAL A 44 -9.93 6.27 -11.47
N GLU A 45 -8.64 6.55 -11.64
CA GLU A 45 -8.14 7.82 -12.21
C GLU A 45 -8.57 9.08 -11.42
N SER A 46 -8.60 8.98 -10.09
CA SER A 46 -9.02 10.07 -9.20
C SER A 46 -7.84 10.77 -8.51
N SER A 47 -8.03 12.01 -8.06
CA SER A 47 -7.05 12.71 -7.22
C SER A 47 -6.95 12.13 -5.81
N LEU A 48 -5.73 11.87 -5.34
CA LEU A 48 -5.44 11.62 -3.91
C LEU A 48 -5.69 12.87 -3.07
N GLY A 49 -5.45 14.05 -3.65
CA GLY A 49 -5.84 15.34 -3.06
C GLY A 49 -7.33 15.38 -2.74
N PHE A 50 -8.19 15.01 -3.69
CA PHE A 50 -9.64 14.96 -3.47
C PHE A 50 -10.03 14.01 -2.32
N PHE A 51 -9.40 12.83 -2.24
CA PHE A 51 -9.61 11.93 -1.11
C PHE A 51 -9.32 12.62 0.24
N MET A 52 -8.17 13.29 0.34
CA MET A 52 -7.76 13.97 1.58
C MET A 52 -8.57 15.23 1.88
N GLU A 53 -9.02 15.96 0.87
CA GLU A 53 -9.71 17.25 1.02
C GLU A 53 -11.23 17.09 1.20
N HIS A 54 -11.83 15.99 0.71
CA HIS A 54 -13.28 15.78 0.77
C HIS A 54 -13.69 14.49 1.49
N ILE A 55 -13.05 13.35 1.20
CA ILE A 55 -13.47 12.04 1.77
C ILE A 55 -13.02 11.91 3.23
N VAL A 56 -11.80 12.34 3.55
CA VAL A 56 -11.26 12.29 4.91
C VAL A 56 -12.08 13.15 5.88
N PRO A 57 -12.35 14.45 5.60
CA PRO A 57 -13.21 15.26 6.48
C PRO A 57 -14.62 14.70 6.63
N LEU A 58 -15.17 14.09 5.58
CA LEU A 58 -16.47 13.41 5.64
C LEU A 58 -16.43 12.22 6.60
N ALA A 59 -15.39 11.38 6.52
CA ALA A 59 -15.21 10.25 7.42
C ALA A 59 -15.07 10.69 8.89
N GLU A 60 -14.30 11.76 9.13
CA GLU A 60 -14.16 12.36 10.46
C GLU A 60 -15.47 12.96 10.97
N SER A 61 -16.27 13.56 10.10
CA SER A 61 -17.60 14.08 10.45
C SER A 61 -18.54 12.96 10.91
N PHE A 62 -18.57 11.83 10.21
CA PHE A 62 -19.33 10.66 10.63
C PHE A 62 -18.82 10.10 11.97
N GLN A 63 -17.50 10.05 12.17
CA GLN A 63 -16.90 9.58 13.43
C GLN A 63 -17.26 10.49 14.61
N ARG A 64 -17.22 11.82 14.41
CA ARG A 64 -17.61 12.81 15.42
C ARG A 64 -19.10 12.68 15.75
N SER A 65 -19.95 12.65 14.73
CA SER A 65 -21.40 12.48 14.91
C SER A 65 -21.73 11.18 15.65
N SER A 66 -21.00 10.09 15.36
CA SER A 66 -21.16 8.82 16.07
C SER A 66 -20.89 8.95 17.58
N SER A 67 -19.86 9.72 17.98
CA SER A 67 -19.55 9.94 19.41
C SER A 67 -20.59 10.75 20.18
N GLU A 68 -21.32 11.62 19.50
CA GLU A 68 -22.32 12.51 20.11
C GLU A 68 -23.70 11.83 20.27
N VAL A 69 -23.96 10.79 19.48
CA VAL A 69 -25.26 10.11 19.44
C VAL A 69 -25.39 9.04 20.54
N LYS A 70 -26.40 9.22 21.40
CA LYS A 70 -26.72 8.25 22.47
C LYS A 70 -27.37 6.96 21.96
N LYS A 71 -28.15 7.04 20.87
CA LYS A 71 -28.90 5.89 20.32
C LYS A 71 -27.95 4.92 19.62
N SER A 72 -27.77 3.74 20.20
CA SER A 72 -26.79 2.72 19.77
C SER A 72 -26.87 2.36 18.27
N VAL A 73 -28.09 2.23 17.72
CA VAL A 73 -28.31 1.88 16.31
C VAL A 73 -27.79 2.96 15.34
N ILE A 74 -28.07 4.23 15.64
CA ILE A 74 -27.63 5.35 14.81
C ILE A 74 -26.11 5.52 14.93
N ARG A 75 -25.58 5.41 16.16
CA ARG A 75 -24.13 5.42 16.41
C ARG A 75 -23.40 4.38 15.57
N GLY A 76 -23.89 3.14 15.56
CA GLY A 76 -23.31 2.05 14.77
C GLY A 76 -23.38 2.31 13.26
N SER A 77 -24.46 2.91 12.77
CA SER A 77 -24.62 3.27 11.36
C SER A 77 -23.61 4.35 10.94
N LEU A 78 -23.45 5.41 11.75
CA LEU A 78 -22.48 6.47 11.52
C LEU A 78 -21.04 5.95 11.54
N GLN A 79 -20.73 5.06 12.48
CA GLN A 79 -19.41 4.40 12.53
C GLN A 79 -19.17 3.57 11.26
N ALA A 80 -20.18 2.82 10.80
CA ALA A 80 -20.08 2.06 9.55
C ALA A 80 -19.87 2.98 8.33
N TYR A 81 -20.50 4.16 8.28
CA TYR A 81 -20.27 5.14 7.22
C TYR A 81 -18.86 5.74 7.27
N ALA A 82 -18.34 6.04 8.47
CA ALA A 82 -16.96 6.48 8.65
C ALA A 82 -15.97 5.42 8.13
N HIS A 83 -16.11 4.16 8.55
CA HIS A 83 -15.30 3.05 8.05
C HIS A 83 -15.47 2.85 6.52
N GLY A 84 -16.69 3.06 6.03
CA GLY A 84 -17.02 3.00 4.61
C GLY A 84 -16.22 4.01 3.79
N CYS A 85 -16.16 5.27 4.24
CA CYS A 85 -15.42 6.36 3.62
C CYS A 85 -13.91 6.10 3.66
N TRP A 86 -13.39 5.71 4.82
CA TRP A 86 -11.97 5.36 4.96
C TRP A 86 -11.55 4.21 4.06
N GLY A 87 -12.42 3.20 3.90
CA GLY A 87 -12.17 2.09 2.99
C GLY A 87 -12.33 2.42 1.50
N LEU A 88 -12.60 3.68 1.13
CA LEU A 88 -12.45 4.14 -0.26
C LEU A 88 -10.98 4.33 -0.64
N LEU A 89 -10.07 4.43 0.32
CA LEU A 89 -8.64 4.69 0.08
C LEU A 89 -8.04 3.78 -1.02
N PRO A 90 -8.19 2.43 -1.01
CA PRO A 90 -7.66 1.59 -2.07
C PRO A 90 -8.19 1.96 -3.47
N ALA A 91 -9.44 2.38 -3.57
CA ALA A 91 -10.05 2.74 -4.85
C ALA A 91 -9.44 4.05 -5.40
N PHE A 92 -9.21 5.04 -4.54
CA PHE A 92 -8.51 6.27 -4.92
C PHE A 92 -7.04 6.05 -5.28
N CYS A 93 -6.45 4.93 -4.85
CA CYS A 93 -5.09 4.54 -5.24
C CYS A 93 -4.99 3.83 -6.60
N ARG A 94 -6.12 3.55 -7.28
CA ARG A 94 -6.14 3.00 -8.65
C ARG A 94 -5.94 4.09 -9.69
N HIS A 95 -4.76 4.14 -10.28
CA HIS A 95 -4.30 5.12 -11.28
C HIS A 95 -4.45 6.60 -10.89
N PRO A 96 -4.13 7.02 -9.66
CA PRO A 96 -4.26 8.40 -9.21
C PRO A 96 -3.50 9.40 -10.08
N THR A 97 -4.15 10.53 -10.34
CA THR A 97 -3.66 11.57 -11.27
C THR A 97 -2.55 12.44 -10.69
N ASP A 98 -2.35 12.44 -9.37
CA ASP A 98 -1.53 13.41 -8.64
C ASP A 98 -0.60 12.79 -7.58
N THR A 99 -0.26 11.49 -7.70
CA THR A 99 0.60 10.78 -6.73
C THR A 99 1.89 11.52 -6.43
N TYR A 100 2.65 11.93 -7.46
CA TYR A 100 3.92 12.64 -7.28
C TYR A 100 3.78 13.99 -6.53
N GLN A 101 2.58 14.56 -6.43
CA GLN A 101 2.33 15.81 -5.73
C GLN A 101 1.82 15.57 -4.31
N LYS A 102 0.91 14.60 -4.13
CA LYS A 102 0.12 14.45 -2.92
C LYS A 102 0.57 13.28 -2.03
N PHE A 103 1.41 12.36 -2.52
CA PHE A 103 1.77 11.15 -1.76
C PHE A 103 2.48 11.44 -0.45
N GLY A 104 3.34 12.46 -0.37
CA GLY A 104 4.00 12.81 0.89
C GLY A 104 3.02 13.18 2.02
N THR A 105 1.95 13.93 1.69
CA THR A 105 0.88 14.25 2.64
C THR A 105 0.07 13.00 2.99
N LEU A 106 -0.26 12.18 1.98
CA LEU A 106 -0.95 10.92 2.19
C LEU A 106 -0.16 10.00 3.12
N ALA A 107 1.14 9.82 2.89
CA ALA A 107 2.00 8.95 3.69
C ALA A 107 1.97 9.30 5.19
N LYS A 108 2.03 10.60 5.53
CA LYS A 108 1.90 11.07 6.93
C LYS A 108 0.55 10.69 7.54
N LEU A 109 -0.53 10.84 6.77
CA LEU A 109 -1.87 10.40 7.17
C LEU A 109 -1.90 8.88 7.41
N LEU A 110 -1.38 8.08 6.48
CA LEU A 110 -1.35 6.62 6.57
C LEU A 110 -0.54 6.14 7.78
N ILE A 111 0.63 6.72 8.05
CA ILE A 111 1.46 6.37 9.23
C ILE A 111 0.70 6.62 10.53
N THR A 112 -0.08 7.71 10.58
CA THR A 112 -0.93 8.02 11.74
C THR A 112 -1.97 6.92 11.98
N PHE A 113 -2.61 6.41 10.92
CA PHE A 113 -3.58 5.33 11.03
C PHE A 113 -2.95 3.96 11.29
N LEU A 114 -1.77 3.67 10.72
CA LEU A 114 -1.03 2.44 11.01
C LEU A 114 -0.71 2.33 12.51
N THR A 115 -0.31 3.44 13.13
CA THR A 115 0.08 3.46 14.55
C THR A 115 -1.09 3.48 15.53
N LYS A 116 -2.25 4.05 15.14
CA LYS A 116 -3.39 4.27 16.06
C LYS A 116 -4.56 3.32 15.85
N ASP A 117 -4.85 2.91 14.61
CA ASP A 117 -6.16 2.39 14.23
C ASP A 117 -6.08 1.05 13.49
N SER A 118 -6.32 -0.04 14.21
CA SER A 118 -6.23 -1.39 13.63
C SER A 118 -7.24 -1.68 12.51
N PHE A 119 -8.32 -0.90 12.39
CA PHE A 119 -9.34 -1.14 11.37
C PHE A 119 -8.88 -0.74 9.96
N MET A 120 -7.89 0.15 9.85
CA MET A 120 -7.40 0.67 8.57
C MET A 120 -6.33 -0.18 7.92
N LEU A 121 -5.69 -1.08 8.67
CA LEU A 121 -4.47 -1.78 8.25
C LEU A 121 -4.60 -2.47 6.90
N GLU A 122 -5.73 -3.15 6.65
CA GLU A 122 -5.99 -3.82 5.38
C GLU A 122 -6.15 -2.82 4.22
N ASN A 123 -6.95 -1.77 4.41
CA ASN A 123 -7.14 -0.74 3.38
C ASN A 123 -5.82 -0.03 3.05
N ILE A 124 -5.01 0.30 4.06
CA ILE A 124 -3.70 0.94 3.87
C ILE A 124 -2.76 0.00 3.12
N ALA A 125 -2.69 -1.26 3.54
CA ALA A 125 -1.84 -2.25 2.90
C ALA A 125 -2.19 -2.45 1.42
N ILE A 126 -3.48 -2.60 1.09
CA ILE A 126 -3.95 -2.76 -0.29
C ILE A 126 -3.66 -1.47 -1.09
N ALA A 127 -3.93 -0.29 -0.52
CA ALA A 127 -3.68 0.98 -1.19
C ALA A 127 -2.20 1.19 -1.55
N LEU A 128 -1.27 0.85 -0.64
CA LEU A 128 0.16 0.93 -0.90
C LEU A 128 0.60 -0.08 -1.99
N GLN A 129 0.04 -1.28 -1.97
CA GLN A 129 0.30 -2.26 -3.03
C GLN A 129 -0.16 -1.76 -4.39
N GLU A 130 -1.36 -1.19 -4.48
CA GLU A 130 -1.91 -0.65 -5.74
C GLU A 130 -1.00 0.44 -6.31
N LEU A 131 -0.60 1.40 -5.45
CA LEU A 131 0.32 2.47 -5.83
C LEU A 131 1.63 1.95 -6.38
N VAL A 132 2.25 0.96 -5.74
CA VAL A 132 3.53 0.42 -6.20
C VAL A 132 3.36 -0.41 -7.47
N LYS A 133 2.44 -1.38 -7.46
CA LYS A 133 2.28 -2.38 -8.52
C LYS A 133 1.95 -1.71 -9.86
N GLN A 134 0.99 -0.80 -9.90
CA GLN A 134 0.59 -0.14 -11.15
C GLN A 134 1.73 0.66 -11.79
N ASN A 135 2.54 1.34 -10.96
CA ASN A 135 3.69 2.10 -11.46
C ASN A 135 4.79 1.18 -11.98
N LYS A 136 5.05 0.06 -11.30
CA LYS A 136 6.03 -0.93 -11.76
C LYS A 136 5.61 -1.60 -13.07
N ILE A 137 4.33 -1.94 -13.22
CA ILE A 137 3.77 -2.50 -14.47
C ILE A 137 4.07 -1.55 -15.64
N VAL A 138 3.77 -0.26 -15.48
CA VAL A 138 3.97 0.76 -16.53
C VAL A 138 5.45 0.94 -16.89
N LEU A 139 6.34 0.78 -15.90
CA LEU A 139 7.79 0.86 -16.10
C LEU A 139 8.40 -0.44 -16.63
N GLY A 140 7.64 -1.54 -16.72
CA GLY A 140 8.16 -2.86 -17.10
C GLY A 140 9.08 -3.49 -16.04
N LEU A 141 8.96 -3.07 -14.78
CA LEU A 141 9.82 -3.50 -13.67
C LEU A 141 9.35 -4.80 -12.98
N ASN A 142 8.51 -5.59 -13.65
CA ASN A 142 8.03 -6.86 -13.12
C ASN A 142 8.76 -8.00 -13.83
N GLU A 143 9.65 -8.67 -13.10
CA GLU A 143 10.05 -10.05 -13.36
C GLU A 143 9.05 -10.93 -12.56
N ASP A 144 8.38 -11.87 -13.23
CA ASP A 144 7.38 -12.81 -12.71
C ASP A 144 6.01 -12.27 -12.24
N ALA A 145 5.11 -12.06 -13.19
CA ALA A 145 3.68 -12.39 -13.01
C ALA A 145 3.07 -12.72 -14.38
N GLY A 146 2.66 -13.98 -14.56
CA GLY A 146 1.98 -14.45 -15.76
C GLY A 146 0.79 -13.57 -16.12
N GLU A 147 0.79 -13.14 -17.38
CA GLU A 147 -0.37 -13.02 -18.27
C GLU A 147 -1.75 -12.92 -17.62
N PHE A 148 -2.07 -11.82 -16.92
CA PHE A 148 -3.46 -11.34 -16.82
C PHE A 148 -3.47 -9.82 -16.58
N ALA A 149 -4.31 -9.15 -17.35
CA ALA A 149 -4.53 -7.70 -17.44
C ALA A 149 -3.46 -6.89 -18.20
N ALA A 150 -3.18 -7.29 -19.44
CA ALA A 150 -2.89 -6.30 -20.47
C ALA A 150 -4.20 -5.52 -20.76
N PRO A 151 -4.18 -4.18 -20.86
CA PRO A 151 -5.27 -3.46 -21.51
C PRO A 151 -5.31 -3.89 -22.97
N ALA A 152 -6.51 -4.17 -23.47
CA ALA A 152 -6.76 -4.66 -24.82
C ALA A 152 -5.90 -3.93 -25.87
N LYS A 153 -4.97 -4.67 -26.49
CA LYS A 153 -4.29 -4.23 -27.70
C LYS A 153 -5.34 -4.23 -28.82
N THR A 154 -5.81 -3.05 -29.22
CA THR A 154 -6.44 -2.90 -30.53
C THR A 154 -5.39 -3.16 -31.60
N SER A 155 -5.76 -4.02 -32.54
CA SER A 155 -4.99 -4.52 -33.68
C SER A 155 -4.07 -3.49 -34.32
N GLU A 156 -2.84 -3.93 -34.58
CA GLU A 156 -1.92 -3.31 -35.54
C GLU A 156 -2.59 -3.19 -36.92
N ILE A 157 -2.79 -1.96 -37.37
CA ILE A 157 -2.85 -1.64 -38.80
C ILE A 157 -1.84 -0.52 -39.02
N ASN A 158 -0.80 -0.83 -39.79
CA ASN A 158 0.12 0.15 -40.35
C ASN A 158 -0.67 1.13 -41.21
N ASP A 159 -0.75 2.40 -40.82
CA ASP A 159 -0.85 3.49 -41.79
C ASP A 159 -0.31 4.81 -41.21
N SER A 160 0.51 5.48 -41.99
CA SER A 160 1.18 6.72 -41.69
C SER A 160 0.20 7.90 -41.64
N SER A 161 -0.12 8.43 -40.45
CA SER A 161 -0.47 9.84 -40.28
C SER A 161 -0.67 10.27 -38.82
N ARG A 162 0.14 11.26 -38.42
CA ARG A 162 -0.10 12.29 -37.39
C ARG A 162 -0.30 11.84 -35.93
N GLU A 163 0.64 12.31 -35.12
CA GLU A 163 0.60 12.47 -33.68
C GLU A 163 -0.78 12.90 -33.17
N PHE A 164 -1.57 11.91 -32.75
CA PHE A 164 -2.56 12.09 -31.70
C PHE A 164 -2.14 11.12 -30.60
N GLU A 165 -1.09 11.47 -29.87
CA GLU A 165 -0.78 10.80 -28.60
C GLU A 165 -2.03 10.95 -27.73
N SER A 166 -2.88 9.91 -27.72
CA SER A 166 -3.94 9.77 -26.75
C SER A 166 -3.26 9.95 -25.39
N ARG A 167 -3.59 11.05 -24.72
CA ARG A 167 -2.98 11.48 -23.46
C ARG A 167 -3.37 10.48 -22.38
N THR A 168 -2.74 9.31 -22.38
CA THR A 168 -2.91 8.34 -21.31
C THR A 168 -2.47 9.05 -20.03
N PRO A 169 -3.34 9.18 -19.02
CA PRO A 169 -3.01 9.93 -17.80
C PRO A 169 -1.83 9.29 -17.04
N TYR A 170 -1.43 8.08 -17.44
CA TYR A 170 -0.44 7.26 -16.78
C TYR A 170 0.73 6.87 -17.71
N SER A 171 1.56 7.85 -18.09
CA SER A 171 2.77 7.64 -18.90
C SER A 171 3.95 7.07 -18.08
N LYS A 172 4.95 6.47 -18.75
CA LYS A 172 6.22 6.04 -18.12
C LYS A 172 6.91 7.18 -17.34
N LYS A 173 6.83 8.41 -17.85
CA LYS A 173 7.36 9.61 -17.18
C LYS A 173 6.66 9.89 -15.86
N ILE A 174 5.33 9.77 -15.83
CA ILE A 174 4.53 9.94 -14.61
C ILE A 174 4.82 8.81 -13.63
N ALA A 175 4.86 7.56 -14.12
CA ALA A 175 5.16 6.41 -13.28
C ALA A 175 6.54 6.50 -12.60
N SER A 176 7.56 6.96 -13.33
CA SER A 176 8.88 7.22 -12.76
C SER A 176 8.85 8.28 -11.66
N LYS A 177 8.12 9.40 -11.86
CA LYS A 177 7.95 10.43 -10.83
C LYS A 177 7.23 9.88 -9.59
N ASN A 178 6.18 9.11 -9.79
CA ASN A 178 5.41 8.50 -8.71
C ASN A 178 6.29 7.57 -7.87
N ILE A 179 7.06 6.67 -8.50
CA ILE A 179 7.96 5.75 -7.81
C ILE A 179 9.03 6.50 -7.03
N LYS A 180 9.61 7.58 -7.59
CA LYS A 180 10.59 8.40 -6.87
C LYS A 180 10.00 8.96 -5.57
N VAL A 181 8.78 9.51 -5.61
CA VAL A 181 8.13 10.05 -4.41
C VAL A 181 7.72 8.94 -3.44
N LEU A 182 7.23 7.81 -3.94
CA LEU A 182 6.95 6.63 -3.11
C LEU A 182 8.21 6.15 -2.36
N ALA A 183 9.34 6.09 -3.05
CA ALA A 183 10.63 5.70 -2.47
C ALA A 183 11.12 6.69 -1.40
N THR A 184 10.87 8.00 -1.56
CA THR A 184 11.27 8.99 -0.53
C THR A 184 10.58 8.81 0.81
N CYS A 185 9.36 8.26 0.84
CA CYS A 185 8.62 8.00 2.09
C CYS A 185 8.69 6.54 2.53
N SER A 186 9.38 5.66 1.77
CA SER A 186 9.28 4.22 1.98
C SER A 186 9.92 3.77 3.29
N MET A 187 10.99 4.43 3.76
CA MET A 187 11.62 4.12 5.05
C MET A 187 10.64 4.25 6.22
N GLU A 188 9.95 5.40 6.31
CA GLU A 188 8.99 5.67 7.40
C GLU A 188 7.78 4.74 7.33
N LEU A 189 7.29 4.48 6.12
CA LEU A 189 6.16 3.55 5.89
C LEU A 189 6.54 2.10 6.21
N LEU A 190 7.73 1.65 5.81
CA LEU A 190 8.24 0.31 6.11
C LEU A 190 8.38 0.13 7.62
N GLN A 191 8.96 1.10 8.31
CA GLN A 191 9.06 1.06 9.77
C GLN A 191 7.66 0.92 10.38
N ALA A 192 6.72 1.82 10.06
CA ALA A 192 5.36 1.75 10.61
C ALA A 192 4.64 0.42 10.30
N LEU A 193 4.80 -0.14 9.10
CA LEU A 193 4.20 -1.43 8.74
C LEU A 193 4.82 -2.59 9.49
N ILE A 194 6.15 -2.61 9.65
CA ILE A 194 6.87 -3.66 10.38
C ILE A 194 6.48 -3.62 11.86
N ASP A 195 6.44 -2.43 12.46
CA ASP A 195 6.00 -2.23 13.85
C ASP A 195 4.62 -2.86 14.09
N VAL A 196 3.69 -2.58 13.20
CA VAL A 196 2.31 -3.07 13.29
C VAL A 196 2.20 -4.56 12.94
N PHE A 197 3.06 -5.07 12.06
CA PHE A 197 3.05 -6.48 11.65
C PHE A 197 3.20 -7.42 12.84
N PHE A 198 4.14 -7.14 13.75
CA PHE A 198 4.41 -8.00 14.90
C PHE A 198 3.25 -8.07 15.89
N VAL A 199 2.52 -6.98 16.07
CA VAL A 199 1.38 -6.90 16.99
C VAL A 199 0.04 -7.27 16.35
N SER A 200 0.01 -7.44 15.01
CA SER A 200 -1.21 -7.74 14.27
C SER A 200 -1.62 -9.22 14.34
N PRO A 201 -2.94 -9.52 14.31
CA PRO A 201 -3.44 -10.88 14.28
C PRO A 201 -3.15 -11.57 12.93
N PRO A 202 -3.07 -12.91 12.87
CA PRO A 202 -2.67 -13.66 11.68
C PRO A 202 -3.44 -13.29 10.40
N GLY A 203 -4.76 -13.07 10.49
CA GLY A 203 -5.59 -12.72 9.33
C GLY A 203 -5.20 -11.40 8.64
N LYS A 204 -4.58 -10.45 9.36
CA LYS A 204 -4.12 -9.18 8.79
C LYS A 204 -2.67 -9.21 8.30
N ARG A 205 -1.88 -10.18 8.78
CA ARG A 205 -0.44 -10.26 8.49
C ARG A 205 -0.15 -10.43 7.01
N GLN A 206 -1.01 -11.14 6.27
CA GLN A 206 -0.81 -11.35 4.84
C GLN A 206 -0.80 -10.04 4.06
N PHE A 207 -1.81 -9.18 4.25
CA PHE A 207 -1.88 -7.86 3.61
C PHE A 207 -0.67 -6.99 3.95
N LEU A 208 -0.29 -6.95 5.23
CA LEU A 208 0.88 -6.19 5.70
C LEU A 208 2.17 -6.70 5.06
N LYS A 209 2.33 -8.02 4.98
CA LYS A 209 3.46 -8.68 4.31
C LYS A 209 3.55 -8.29 2.83
N ASP A 210 2.42 -8.31 2.12
CA ASP A 210 2.40 -7.96 0.70
C ASP A 210 2.71 -6.47 0.47
N ALA A 211 2.24 -5.59 1.38
CA ALA A 211 2.56 -4.18 1.36
C ALA A 211 4.04 -3.89 1.65
N ILE A 212 4.63 -4.56 2.66
CA ILE A 212 6.06 -4.48 2.97
C ILE A 212 6.88 -4.92 1.76
N GLY A 213 6.53 -6.05 1.13
CA GLY A 213 7.23 -6.55 -0.06
C GLY A 213 7.16 -5.57 -1.23
N CYS A 214 6.00 -4.96 -1.47
CA CYS A 214 5.84 -3.94 -2.51
C CYS A 214 6.71 -2.72 -2.24
N LEU A 215 6.62 -2.13 -1.05
CA LEU A 215 7.44 -0.96 -0.70
C LEU A 215 8.93 -1.30 -0.72
N ALA A 216 9.32 -2.49 -0.28
CA ALA A 216 10.72 -2.89 -0.30
C ALA A 216 11.29 -2.94 -1.72
N SER A 217 10.48 -3.31 -2.70
CA SER A 217 10.88 -3.38 -4.11
C SER A 217 11.17 -2.04 -4.79
N ILE A 218 10.88 -0.93 -4.12
CA ILE A 218 11.15 0.43 -4.60
C ILE A 218 12.06 1.20 -3.63
N THR A 219 12.54 0.54 -2.58
CA THR A 219 13.34 1.15 -1.52
C THR A 219 14.82 0.82 -1.74
N ASP A 220 15.68 1.76 -1.36
CA ASP A 220 17.12 1.56 -1.41
C ASP A 220 17.59 0.34 -0.58
N SER A 221 18.55 -0.41 -1.13
CA SER A 221 19.06 -1.64 -0.52
C SER A 221 19.67 -1.43 0.88
N ALA A 222 20.26 -0.27 1.16
CA ALA A 222 20.83 0.03 2.49
C ALA A 222 19.73 0.29 3.52
N VAL A 223 18.65 0.99 3.14
CA VAL A 223 17.47 1.19 3.99
C VAL A 223 16.84 -0.16 4.32
N ILE A 224 16.73 -1.03 3.32
CA ILE A 224 16.21 -2.38 3.48
C ILE A 224 17.05 -3.23 4.43
N LYS A 225 18.37 -3.24 4.28
CA LYS A 225 19.29 -3.92 5.21
C LYS A 225 19.12 -3.39 6.64
N ARG A 226 18.96 -2.07 6.81
CA ARG A 226 18.71 -1.45 8.11
C ARG A 226 17.40 -1.95 8.71
N MET A 227 16.29 -1.90 7.96
CA MET A 227 14.98 -2.37 8.43
C MET A 227 15.00 -3.84 8.82
N PHE A 228 15.77 -4.66 8.10
CA PHE A 228 15.99 -6.05 8.44
C PHE A 228 16.69 -6.23 9.79
N ILE A 229 17.80 -5.53 10.02
CA ILE A 229 18.54 -5.59 11.29
C ILE A 229 17.63 -5.20 12.46
N LEU A 230 16.90 -4.09 12.33
CA LEU A 230 15.94 -3.64 13.35
C LEU A 230 14.83 -4.67 13.62
N SER A 231 14.42 -5.41 12.59
CA SER A 231 13.42 -6.48 12.74
C SER A 231 13.98 -7.69 13.48
N LEU A 232 15.25 -8.06 13.25
CA LEU A 232 15.92 -9.14 13.97
C LEU A 232 16.13 -8.81 15.44
N GLU A 233 16.58 -7.60 15.74
CA GLU A 233 16.76 -7.10 17.11
C GLU A 233 15.45 -7.19 17.90
N ARG A 234 14.33 -6.77 17.29
CA ARG A 234 12.99 -6.91 17.89
C ARG A 234 12.58 -8.35 18.16
N CYS A 235 13.01 -9.27 17.32
CA CYS A 235 12.75 -10.69 17.48
C CYS A 235 13.72 -11.38 18.46
N GLN A 236 14.65 -10.63 19.10
CA GLN A 236 15.71 -11.17 19.97
C GLN A 236 16.58 -12.23 19.26
N LEU A 237 16.69 -12.14 17.93
CA LEU A 237 17.36 -13.10 17.05
C LEU A 237 18.86 -12.86 16.88
N THR A 238 19.40 -11.84 17.53
CA THR A 238 20.77 -11.34 17.32
C THR A 238 21.87 -12.27 17.84
N ASN A 239 21.54 -13.31 18.61
CA ASN A 239 22.54 -14.25 19.11
C ASN A 239 22.99 -15.29 18.06
N ASP A 240 22.30 -15.40 16.91
CA ASP A 240 22.55 -16.45 15.90
C ASP A 240 23.02 -15.91 14.52
N LEU A 241 23.34 -14.62 14.34
CA LEU A 241 23.75 -14.10 13.03
C LEU A 241 25.28 -14.14 12.87
N PRO A 242 25.83 -14.83 11.83
CA PRO A 242 27.25 -14.76 11.55
C PRO A 242 27.65 -13.34 11.20
N GLU A 243 28.71 -12.83 11.85
CA GLU A 243 29.30 -11.53 11.54
C GLU A 243 29.63 -11.45 10.04
N PHE A 244 28.99 -10.52 9.34
CA PHE A 244 29.35 -10.20 7.96
C PHE A 244 30.64 -9.37 7.95
N GLY A 245 31.76 -10.07 7.80
CA GLY A 245 33.03 -9.46 7.38
C GLY A 245 34.23 -9.89 8.19
N LYS A 246 34.82 -11.04 7.82
CA LYS A 246 36.27 -11.25 7.72
C LYS A 246 36.56 -12.63 7.12
N GLN A 247 37.28 -12.62 6.01
CA GLN A 247 37.83 -13.79 5.35
C GLN A 247 39.14 -14.14 6.06
N GLY A 248 39.28 -15.38 6.56
CA GLY A 248 40.54 -15.84 7.17
C GLY A 248 40.48 -17.14 7.96
N SER A 249 40.74 -18.25 7.25
CA SER A 249 41.42 -19.49 7.64
C SER A 249 40.99 -20.37 8.84
N GLN A 250 41.07 -21.67 8.59
CA GLN A 250 40.62 -22.84 9.38
C GLN A 250 41.34 -23.09 10.73
N ASN A 251 40.64 -23.64 11.74
CA ASN A 251 40.72 -25.06 12.16
C ASN A 251 40.04 -25.36 13.53
N ASN A 252 39.24 -26.45 13.52
CA ASN A 252 38.83 -27.44 14.55
C ASN A 252 38.72 -27.09 16.05
N ALA A 253 37.54 -27.36 16.66
CA ALA A 253 37.33 -28.43 17.65
C ALA A 253 35.88 -28.41 18.22
N LEU A 254 35.35 -29.61 18.50
CA LEU A 254 34.05 -29.93 19.08
C LEU A 254 33.84 -29.34 20.49
N ALA A 255 32.63 -28.88 20.80
CA ALA A 255 31.95 -29.13 22.07
C ALA A 255 30.45 -28.81 21.97
N ASP A 256 29.66 -29.69 22.60
CA ASP A 256 28.20 -29.67 22.72
C ASP A 256 27.61 -28.32 23.15
N GLN A 257 26.44 -27.97 22.61
CA GLN A 257 25.46 -27.22 23.40
C GLN A 257 24.02 -27.51 22.98
N GLU A 258 23.35 -28.11 23.96
CA GLU A 258 21.92 -28.28 24.22
C GLU A 258 20.93 -27.64 23.23
N GLN A 259 20.10 -28.51 22.66
CA GLN A 259 18.89 -28.17 21.95
C GLN A 259 17.85 -27.57 22.92
N GLY A 260 17.99 -26.28 23.25
CA GLY A 260 17.02 -25.52 24.02
C GLY A 260 15.65 -25.50 23.32
N ASN A 261 14.61 -25.86 24.05
CA ASN A 261 13.24 -26.00 23.53
C ASN A 261 12.67 -24.60 23.15
N ILE A 262 12.82 -24.24 21.88
CA ILE A 262 12.41 -22.93 21.34
C ILE A 262 10.88 -22.76 21.51
N THR A 263 10.47 -21.71 22.22
CA THR A 263 9.06 -21.36 22.41
C THR A 263 8.38 -21.13 21.06
N SER A 264 7.05 -21.35 20.95
CA SER A 264 6.31 -21.12 19.70
C SER A 264 6.46 -19.68 19.19
N SER A 265 6.47 -18.71 20.10
CA SER A 265 6.69 -17.29 19.82
C SER A 265 8.07 -17.01 19.20
N GLU A 266 9.11 -17.66 19.70
CA GLU A 266 10.47 -17.49 19.19
C GLU A 266 10.65 -18.16 17.82
N ARG A 267 10.02 -19.32 17.57
CA ARG A 267 10.00 -19.95 16.24
C ARG A 267 9.29 -19.09 15.19
N ASP A 268 8.18 -18.46 15.57
CA ASP A 268 7.45 -17.55 14.70
C ASP A 268 8.26 -16.29 14.41
N ALA A 269 8.95 -15.74 15.41
CA ALA A 269 9.90 -14.64 15.23
C ALA A 269 11.06 -15.02 14.29
N LYS A 270 11.68 -16.20 14.47
CA LYS A 270 12.74 -16.72 13.57
C LYS A 270 12.22 -16.93 12.14
N ARG A 271 10.95 -17.33 11.96
CA ARG A 271 10.29 -17.44 10.64
C ARG A 271 10.05 -16.08 10.01
N VAL A 272 9.60 -15.09 10.79
CA VAL A 272 9.33 -13.73 10.30
C VAL A 272 10.62 -13.04 9.89
N GLY A 273 11.67 -13.13 10.71
CA GLY A 273 13.00 -12.58 10.38
C GLY A 273 13.58 -13.23 9.11
N ARG A 274 13.53 -14.57 9.01
CA ARG A 274 13.94 -15.27 7.79
C ARG A 274 13.07 -14.91 6.58
N TRP A 275 11.76 -14.71 6.77
CA TRP A 275 10.88 -14.30 5.68
C TRP A 275 11.21 -12.89 5.18
N LEU A 276 11.42 -11.93 6.08
CA LEU A 276 11.91 -10.60 5.71
C LEU A 276 13.23 -10.73 4.94
N PHE A 277 14.16 -11.59 5.38
CA PHE A 277 15.42 -11.83 4.68
C PHE A 277 15.24 -12.41 3.26
N TYR A 278 14.51 -13.52 3.11
CA TYR A 278 14.36 -14.20 1.83
C TYR A 278 13.47 -13.43 0.85
N GLY A 279 12.36 -12.87 1.33
CA GLY A 279 11.44 -12.08 0.48
C GLY A 279 12.11 -10.82 -0.05
N VAL A 280 12.88 -10.14 0.79
CA VAL A 280 13.63 -8.95 0.40
C VAL A 280 14.86 -9.30 -0.45
N SER A 281 15.62 -10.34 -0.10
CA SER A 281 16.83 -10.73 -0.86
C SER A 281 16.50 -11.26 -2.26
N CYS A 282 15.37 -11.94 -2.44
CA CYS A 282 14.85 -12.28 -3.77
C CYS A 282 14.54 -11.02 -4.59
N GLN A 283 13.96 -9.99 -3.96
CA GLN A 283 13.64 -8.73 -4.62
C GLN A 283 14.90 -7.91 -4.99
N ILE A 284 15.92 -7.89 -4.12
CA ILE A 284 17.21 -7.23 -4.38
C ILE A 284 17.97 -7.92 -5.53
N LYS A 285 17.94 -9.26 -5.59
CA LYS A 285 18.62 -10.00 -6.67
C LYS A 285 18.01 -9.74 -8.05
N GLY A 286 16.68 -9.60 -8.16
CA GLY A 286 16.05 -9.19 -9.42
C GLY A 286 16.41 -7.75 -9.84
N GLN A 287 16.64 -6.85 -8.88
CA GLN A 287 16.96 -5.45 -9.17
C GLN A 287 18.40 -5.24 -9.66
N GLN A 288 19.36 -6.08 -9.26
CA GLN A 288 20.75 -6.00 -9.75
C GLN A 288 20.98 -6.64 -11.12
N VAL A 289 20.12 -7.59 -11.54
CA VAL A 289 20.24 -8.21 -12.87
C VAL A 289 19.77 -7.24 -13.98
N GLY A 290 18.84 -6.32 -13.66
CA GLY A 290 18.35 -5.30 -14.59
C GLY A 290 19.27 -4.10 -14.85
N GLU A 291 20.33 -3.89 -14.04
CA GLU A 291 21.31 -2.80 -14.23
C GLU A 291 22.58 -3.24 -14.98
N GLY A 292 22.68 -4.53 -15.38
CA GLY A 292 23.90 -5.13 -15.95
C GLY A 292 23.91 -5.39 -17.46
N ILE A 293 22.87 -5.01 -18.22
CA ILE A 293 22.84 -5.24 -19.67
C ILE A 293 22.58 -3.90 -20.38
N GLY A 294 23.68 -3.19 -20.68
CA GLY A 294 23.61 -1.93 -21.39
C GLY A 294 24.99 -1.32 -21.67
N VAL A 295 25.56 -1.75 -22.80
CA VAL A 295 26.62 -1.10 -23.60
C VAL A 295 28.08 -1.47 -23.23
N ASP A 296 28.55 -2.57 -23.84
CA ASP A 296 29.74 -2.51 -24.70
C ASP A 296 29.30 -1.99 -26.10
#